data_AF-A0A356UFM7-F1
#
_entry.id   AF-A0A356UFM7-F1
#
_cell.length_a   1.000
_cell.length_b   1.000
_cell.length_c   1.000
_cell.angle_alpha   90.00
_cell.angle_beta   90.00
_cell.angle_gamma   90.00
#
_symmetry.space_group_name_H-M   'P 1'
#
loop_
_entity.id
_entity.type
_entity.pdbx_description
1 polymer ?
#
loop_
_entity_poly.entity_id
_entity_poly.type
_entity_poly.pdbx_seq_one_letter_code
_entity_poly.pdbx_strand_id
1 'polypeptide(L)'
;MRLAGRAEFNPRTLFFIKMFVILVTALVGAILAIWLFGTTAVELEGIEFKAGLTPGRNGITELHFPPFGVVEAKTHHGPVKLVISLEQIRSDSFKAHIDNPPDQKELVEHLQNTARDKITAFALHQAAVALLGAFLLVFFIWRPGLLKSLLYSIVSTLIILLILTGIFRSYDTATFNEPEYKGVLSMAPAAVKFASDSLTDLKEIRNQTRQIVSNLGILFSSADSLMVMANPEEQGEVVKVLLVSDLHSNPVGIEFTKSLADRFKVDFLINAGDLTDMGLQLETNATQDLAELGVPHLFVGGNHDSRETMNFIAGLAESYVLNGQIITLQGVKVLGFPDPLSVVPEVQYDSSEEEKSSEDQLTTIQEVIQAQGKPDILVVHDSRLGKRLTSLASLVVAGHDHRIRIEEGPDGVFINPGTTGASGLRGLYSETGTSYSAAIVYLMPGSGLVAVDMVQYNPISQQFSLERKLLQAASDK
;
A
#
# COMPACT_ATOMS: atom_id res chain seq x y z
N MET A 1 71.69 25.44 49.08
CA MET A 1 71.99 25.48 47.63
C MET A 1 72.83 24.25 47.28
N ARG A 2 72.21 23.16 46.83
CA ARG A 2 72.87 22.02 46.17
C ARG A 2 71.97 21.58 45.02
N LEU A 3 72.55 21.63 43.82
CA LEU A 3 71.89 21.51 42.53
C LEU A 3 71.31 20.12 42.27
N ALA A 4 70.21 20.12 41.54
CA ALA A 4 69.45 18.96 41.07
C ALA A 4 70.33 17.90 40.38
N GLY A 5 70.14 16.64 40.77
CA GLY A 5 70.67 15.48 40.05
C GLY A 5 69.98 15.36 38.69
N ARG A 6 70.77 15.43 37.60
CA ARG A 6 70.31 15.08 36.26
C ARG A 6 70.02 13.57 36.24
N ALA A 7 68.78 13.20 35.93
CA ALA A 7 68.44 11.81 35.63
C ALA A 7 69.16 11.39 34.35
N GLU A 8 70.17 10.52 34.47
CA GLU A 8 70.81 9.88 33.32
C GLU A 8 69.85 8.82 32.76
N PHE A 9 69.12 9.16 31.70
CA PHE A 9 68.30 8.19 30.99
C PHE A 9 69.18 7.19 30.26
N ASN A 10 68.94 5.90 30.48
CA ASN A 10 69.63 4.82 29.76
C ASN A 10 69.41 4.97 28.24
N PRO A 11 70.48 5.02 27.42
CA PRO A 11 70.38 5.25 25.97
C PRO A 11 69.55 4.18 25.26
N ARG A 12 69.47 2.96 25.81
CA ARG A 12 68.59 1.90 25.29
C ARG A 12 67.11 2.26 25.45
N THR A 13 66.73 2.84 26.60
CA THR A 13 65.35 3.26 26.87
C THR A 13 64.91 4.39 25.93
N LEU A 14 65.77 5.38 25.70
CA LEU A 14 65.53 6.45 24.72
C LEU A 14 65.31 5.92 23.29
N PHE A 15 66.08 4.90 22.90
CA PHE A 15 65.92 4.26 21.59
C PHE A 15 64.54 3.58 21.44
N PHE A 16 64.12 2.78 22.43
CA PHE A 16 62.80 2.13 22.40
C PHE A 16 61.65 3.13 22.44
N ILE A 17 61.76 4.20 23.25
CA ILE A 17 60.76 5.28 23.28
C ILE A 17 60.64 5.93 21.90
N LYS A 18 61.76 6.28 21.27
CA LYS A 18 61.75 6.89 19.93
C LYS A 18 61.10 5.97 18.89
N MET A 19 61.43 4.69 18.89
CA MET A 19 60.84 3.70 17.99
C MET A 19 59.32 3.56 18.21
N PHE A 20 58.90 3.51 19.48
CA PHE A 20 57.48 3.47 19.85
C PHE A 20 56.72 4.71 19.36
N VAL A 21 57.26 5.91 19.58
CA VAL A 21 56.62 7.15 19.13
C VAL A 21 56.50 7.21 17.60
N ILE A 22 57.52 6.75 16.86
CA ILE A 22 57.46 6.68 15.39
C ILE A 22 56.39 5.69 14.94
N LEU A 23 56.28 4.53 15.60
CA LEU A 23 55.25 3.54 15.31
C LEU A 23 53.83 4.08 15.58
N VAL A 24 53.63 4.79 16.70
CA VAL A 24 52.35 5.47 17.00
C VAL A 24 52.05 6.53 15.95
N THR A 25 53.07 7.28 15.52
CA THR A 25 52.93 8.26 14.43
C THR A 25 52.47 7.57 13.14
N ALA A 26 53.06 6.43 12.77
CA ALA A 26 52.66 5.63 11.62
C ALA A 26 51.20 5.16 11.73
N LEU A 27 50.81 4.66 12.90
CA LEU A 27 49.44 4.20 13.18
C LEU A 27 48.41 5.32 13.02
N VAL A 28 48.70 6.51 13.57
CA VAL A 28 47.86 7.70 13.41
C VAL A 28 47.78 8.10 11.94
N GLY A 29 48.89 8.06 11.21
CA GLY A 29 48.91 8.37 9.78
C GLY A 29 48.03 7.43 8.94
N ALA A 30 48.05 6.13 9.25
CA ALA A 30 47.19 5.16 8.60
C ALA A 30 45.70 5.35 8.93
N ILE A 31 45.36 5.59 10.21
CA ILE A 31 43.96 5.87 10.62
C ILE A 31 43.42 7.11 9.93
N LEU A 32 44.21 8.20 9.91
CA LEU A 32 43.81 9.44 9.23
C LEU A 32 43.63 9.25 7.73
N ALA A 33 44.51 8.48 7.08
CA ALA A 33 44.40 8.23 5.66
C ALA A 33 43.16 7.37 5.32
N ILE A 34 42.89 6.31 6.09
CA ILE A 34 41.65 5.51 5.95
C ILE A 34 40.43 6.41 6.10
N TRP A 35 40.40 7.26 7.13
CA TRP A 35 39.24 8.10 7.41
C TRP A 35 38.98 9.15 6.32
N LEU A 36 40.03 9.78 5.79
CA LEU A 36 39.90 10.88 4.82
C LEU A 36 39.84 10.42 3.37
N PHE A 37 40.52 9.33 3.02
CA PHE A 37 40.74 8.90 1.64
C PHE A 37 40.36 7.44 1.39
N GLY A 38 39.85 6.72 2.39
CA GLY A 38 39.43 5.34 2.25
C GLY A 38 38.00 5.16 1.73
N THR A 39 37.30 6.20 1.31
CA THR A 39 35.96 6.04 0.73
C THR A 39 36.05 5.40 -0.66
N THR A 40 35.19 4.41 -0.94
CA THR A 40 35.20 3.67 -2.20
C THR A 40 33.79 3.54 -2.75
N ALA A 41 33.62 3.78 -4.04
CA ALA A 41 32.38 3.50 -4.76
C ALA A 41 32.29 2.01 -5.09
N VAL A 42 31.14 1.42 -4.79
CA VAL A 42 30.81 0.01 -4.98
C VAL A 42 29.49 -0.05 -5.75
N GLU A 43 29.55 -0.60 -6.95
CA GLU A 43 28.36 -0.87 -7.76
C GLU A 43 27.89 -2.31 -7.50
N LEU A 44 26.60 -2.45 -7.17
CA LEU A 44 25.89 -3.72 -6.98
C LEU A 44 24.58 -3.65 -7.79
N GLU A 45 24.44 -4.47 -8.84
CA GLU A 45 23.21 -4.57 -9.65
C GLU A 45 22.67 -3.22 -10.17
N GLY A 46 23.58 -2.31 -10.54
CA GLY A 46 23.24 -0.97 -11.05
C GLY A 46 22.82 0.02 -9.96
N ILE A 47 23.03 -0.32 -8.69
CA ILE A 47 22.95 0.60 -7.57
C ILE A 47 24.37 0.95 -7.12
N GLU A 48 24.69 2.25 -7.10
CA GLU A 48 26.00 2.74 -6.67
C GLU A 48 25.95 3.18 -5.20
N PHE A 49 26.84 2.57 -4.41
CA PHE A 49 27.04 2.87 -3.00
C PHE A 49 28.44 3.44 -2.77
N LYS A 50 28.58 4.41 -1.88
CA LYS A 50 29.88 4.79 -1.31
C LYS A 50 30.04 4.18 0.06
N ALA A 51 31.07 3.35 0.23
CA ALA A 51 31.43 2.75 1.51
C ALA A 51 32.67 3.42 2.09
N GLY A 52 32.71 3.59 3.41
CA GLY A 52 33.84 4.14 4.12
C GLY A 52 33.90 3.73 5.59
N LEU A 53 35.09 3.82 6.18
CA LEU A 53 35.32 3.58 7.60
C LEU A 53 35.56 4.90 8.32
N THR A 54 34.81 5.15 9.37
CA THR A 54 34.97 6.35 10.21
C THR A 54 35.24 5.97 11.66
N PRO A 55 36.07 6.72 12.40
CA PRO A 55 36.23 6.50 13.83
C PRO A 55 34.90 6.66 14.57
N GLY A 56 34.61 5.72 15.48
CA GLY A 56 33.36 5.68 16.25
C GLY A 56 33.59 5.37 17.73
N ARG A 57 32.57 5.58 18.55
CA ARG A 57 32.56 5.08 19.94
C ARG A 57 32.09 3.62 20.01
N ASN A 58 31.17 3.24 19.12
CA ASN A 58 30.55 1.92 19.05
C ASN A 58 30.66 1.38 17.62
N GLY A 59 30.60 0.05 17.49
CA GLY A 59 30.69 -0.63 16.20
C GLY A 59 29.33 -0.68 15.52
N ILE A 60 29.04 0.36 14.74
CA ILE A 60 27.76 0.52 14.06
C ILE A 60 27.96 0.53 12.55
N THR A 61 26.95 0.06 11.83
CA THR A 61 26.83 0.26 10.39
C THR A 61 25.70 1.26 10.15
N GLU A 62 25.99 2.32 9.40
CA GLU A 62 25.02 3.33 8.99
C GLU A 62 24.79 3.20 7.48
N LEU A 63 23.54 2.98 7.08
CA LEU A 63 23.10 2.99 5.69
C LEU A 63 22.37 4.31 5.41
N HIS A 64 22.96 5.16 4.59
CA HIS A 64 22.42 6.48 4.24
C HIS A 64 21.66 6.37 2.93
N PHE A 65 20.42 6.87 2.93
CA PHE A 65 19.54 6.95 1.77
C PHE A 65 19.09 8.40 1.56
N PRO A 66 19.94 9.29 1.04
CA PRO A 66 19.55 10.68 0.80
C PRO A 66 18.43 10.78 -0.25
N PRO A 67 17.43 11.66 -0.10
CA PRO A 67 17.16 12.56 1.04
C PRO A 67 16.32 11.93 2.18
N PHE A 68 16.00 10.64 2.09
CA PHE A 68 14.99 9.96 2.90
C PHE A 68 15.42 9.66 4.34
N GLY A 69 16.70 9.43 4.59
CA GLY A 69 17.20 9.26 5.96
C GLY A 69 18.32 8.25 6.11
N VAL A 70 18.47 7.72 7.33
CA VAL A 70 19.55 6.79 7.70
C VAL A 70 18.96 5.60 8.45
N VAL A 71 19.49 4.41 8.17
CA VAL A 71 19.24 3.17 8.90
C VAL A 71 20.52 2.79 9.65
N GLU A 72 20.45 2.69 10.97
CA GLU A 72 21.59 2.43 11.85
C GLU A 72 21.42 1.08 12.57
N ALA A 73 22.48 0.26 12.60
CA ALA A 73 22.49 -1.00 13.33
C ALA A 73 23.83 -1.24 14.06
N LYS A 74 23.78 -1.82 15.27
CA LYS A 74 24.95 -2.16 16.10
C LYS A 74 25.60 -3.48 15.68
N THR A 75 26.19 -3.46 14.49
CA THR A 75 26.67 -4.68 13.82
C THR A 75 27.93 -5.31 14.40
N HIS A 76 28.84 -4.59 15.07
CA HIS A 76 30.13 -5.16 15.49
C HIS A 76 30.66 -4.54 16.79
N HIS A 77 31.69 -5.14 17.38
CA HIS A 77 32.36 -4.60 18.55
C HIS A 77 33.63 -3.83 18.14
N GLY A 78 33.71 -2.55 18.48
CA GLY A 78 34.92 -1.75 18.27
C GLY A 78 34.64 -0.27 17.99
N PRO A 79 35.68 0.57 17.98
CA PRO A 79 35.55 2.02 17.82
C PRO A 79 35.55 2.45 16.34
N VAL A 80 34.81 1.74 15.49
CA VAL A 80 34.77 2.00 14.04
C VAL A 80 33.31 2.01 13.60
N LYS A 81 32.95 2.90 12.69
CA LYS A 81 31.65 2.89 12.02
C LYS A 81 31.86 2.58 10.55
N LEU A 82 31.06 1.66 10.03
CA LEU A 82 30.95 1.41 8.60
C LEU A 82 29.82 2.29 8.05
N VAL A 83 30.16 3.24 7.19
CA VAL A 83 29.17 4.14 6.57
C VAL A 83 29.02 3.73 5.12
N ILE A 84 27.79 3.43 4.70
CA ILE A 84 27.44 3.08 3.34
C ILE A 84 26.36 4.07 2.90
N SER A 85 26.63 4.86 1.87
CA SER A 85 25.67 5.83 1.34
C SER A 85 25.24 5.44 -0.05
N LEU A 86 23.93 5.42 -0.30
CA LEU A 86 23.38 5.35 -1.63
C LEU A 86 23.69 6.66 -2.37
N GLU A 87 24.25 6.58 -3.57
CA GLU A 87 24.56 7.75 -4.41
C GLU A 87 23.62 7.81 -5.61
N GLN A 88 23.51 6.71 -6.36
CA GLN A 88 22.75 6.70 -7.60
C GLN A 88 22.14 5.33 -7.86
N ILE A 89 20.90 5.34 -8.38
CA ILE A 89 20.23 4.16 -8.93
C ILE A 89 20.23 4.30 -10.45
N ARG A 90 20.82 3.36 -11.18
CA ARG A 90 20.83 3.38 -12.65
C ARG A 90 19.49 2.90 -13.18
N SER A 91 18.84 3.72 -14.00
CA SER A 91 17.46 3.49 -14.48
C SER A 91 17.31 2.27 -15.41
N ASP A 92 18.39 1.85 -16.07
CA ASP A 92 18.34 0.81 -17.10
C ASP A 92 18.26 -0.60 -16.52
N SER A 93 18.96 -0.87 -15.41
CA SER A 93 18.92 -2.16 -14.72
C SER A 93 17.66 -2.34 -13.87
N PHE A 94 17.13 -1.25 -13.31
CA PHE A 94 15.92 -1.28 -12.50
C PHE A 94 14.67 -1.63 -13.33
N LYS A 95 14.57 -1.14 -14.57
CA LYS A 95 13.47 -1.48 -15.49
C LYS A 95 13.45 -2.97 -15.87
N ALA A 96 14.62 -3.54 -16.19
CA ALA A 96 14.72 -4.95 -16.55
C ALA A 96 14.29 -5.91 -15.41
N HIS A 97 14.49 -5.51 -14.15
CA HIS A 97 14.07 -6.28 -12.97
C HIS A 97 12.59 -6.15 -12.63
N ILE A 98 11.93 -5.05 -13.06
CA ILE A 98 10.47 -4.89 -12.94
C ILE A 98 9.76 -5.73 -14.00
N ASP A 99 10.31 -5.79 -15.22
CA ASP A 99 9.68 -6.49 -16.34
C ASP A 99 9.87 -8.02 -16.28
N ASN A 100 10.95 -8.51 -15.68
CA ASN A 100 11.20 -9.94 -15.43
C ASN A 100 11.81 -10.15 -14.03
N PRO A 101 11.01 -10.42 -13.00
CA PRO A 101 11.53 -10.65 -11.65
C PRO A 101 12.37 -11.94 -11.63
N PRO A 102 13.67 -11.88 -11.28
CA PRO A 102 14.52 -13.07 -11.21
C PRO A 102 14.09 -14.00 -10.06
N ASP A 103 14.45 -15.28 -10.16
CA ASP A 103 14.23 -16.24 -9.08
C ASP A 103 14.96 -15.76 -7.81
N GLN A 104 14.24 -15.71 -6.69
CA GLN A 104 14.69 -15.14 -5.43
C GLN A 104 15.98 -15.80 -4.94
N LYS A 105 16.16 -17.11 -5.21
CA LYS A 105 17.38 -17.83 -4.82
C LYS A 105 18.59 -17.42 -5.66
N GLU A 106 18.41 -17.32 -6.97
CA GLU A 106 19.49 -16.97 -7.90
C GLU A 106 19.97 -15.54 -7.68
N LEU A 107 19.05 -14.61 -7.41
CA LEU A 107 19.36 -13.23 -7.04
C LEU A 107 20.18 -13.15 -5.74
N VAL A 108 19.79 -13.91 -4.71
CA VAL A 108 20.49 -13.91 -3.41
C VAL A 108 21.91 -14.49 -3.55
N GLU A 109 22.08 -15.60 -4.27
CA GLU A 109 23.42 -16.18 -4.51
C GLU A 109 24.30 -15.24 -5.34
N HIS A 110 23.75 -14.58 -6.35
CA HIS A 110 24.49 -13.63 -7.17
C HIS A 110 24.93 -12.40 -6.37
N LEU A 111 24.03 -11.83 -5.56
CA LEU A 111 24.33 -10.71 -4.67
C LEU A 111 25.41 -11.07 -3.64
N GLN A 112 25.36 -12.27 -3.06
CA GLN A 112 26.37 -12.72 -2.10
C GLN A 112 27.78 -12.84 -2.71
N ASN A 113 27.88 -13.42 -3.92
CA ASN A 113 29.15 -13.56 -4.61
C ASN A 113 29.72 -12.21 -5.03
N THR A 114 28.90 -11.35 -5.64
CA THR A 114 29.31 -10.00 -6.05
C THR A 114 29.72 -9.16 -4.83
N ALA A 115 28.98 -9.24 -3.72
CA ALA A 115 29.33 -8.54 -2.49
C ALA A 115 30.70 -8.98 -1.95
N ARG A 116 31.01 -10.29 -1.97
CA ARG A 116 32.29 -10.81 -1.48
C ARG A 116 33.47 -10.22 -2.25
N ASP A 117 33.41 -10.21 -3.56
CA ASP A 117 34.48 -9.65 -4.40
C ASP A 117 34.67 -8.16 -4.14
N LYS A 118 33.57 -7.39 -4.03
CA LYS A 118 33.63 -5.97 -3.70
C LYS A 118 34.19 -5.70 -2.31
N ILE A 119 33.88 -6.52 -1.31
CA ILE A 119 34.45 -6.43 0.04
C ILE A 119 35.96 -6.65 0.01
N THR A 120 36.44 -7.63 -0.77
CA THR A 120 37.90 -7.86 -0.89
C THR A 120 38.61 -6.68 -1.56
N ALA A 121 38.03 -6.12 -2.62
CA ALA A 121 38.56 -4.92 -3.27
C ALA A 121 38.60 -3.72 -2.32
N PHE A 122 37.54 -3.53 -1.53
CA PHE A 122 37.46 -2.50 -0.50
C PHE A 122 38.56 -2.68 0.55
N ALA A 123 38.76 -3.89 1.07
CA ALA A 123 39.79 -4.18 2.07
C ALA A 123 41.22 -3.92 1.54
N LEU A 124 41.48 -4.31 0.28
CA LEU A 124 42.77 -4.03 -0.38
C LEU A 124 43.00 -2.53 -0.56
N HIS A 125 41.95 -1.78 -0.92
CA HIS A 125 42.02 -0.33 -1.01
C HIS A 125 42.35 0.31 0.35
N GLN A 126 41.70 -0.14 1.44
CA GLN A 126 42.03 0.33 2.80
C GLN A 126 43.50 0.06 3.16
N ALA A 127 44.01 -1.14 2.83
CA ALA A 127 45.40 -1.49 3.10
C ALA A 127 46.39 -0.57 2.36
N ALA A 128 46.11 -0.26 1.09
CA ALA A 128 46.94 0.62 0.27
C ALA A 128 46.94 2.06 0.80
N VAL A 129 45.75 2.59 1.12
CA VAL A 129 45.58 3.94 1.69
C VAL A 129 46.25 4.05 3.06
N ALA A 130 46.09 3.04 3.92
CA ALA A 130 46.74 2.96 5.23
C ALA A 130 48.27 2.98 5.11
N LEU A 131 48.82 2.16 4.21
CA LEU A 131 50.26 2.08 3.97
C LEU A 131 50.82 3.42 3.48
N LEU A 132 50.15 4.05 2.51
CA LEU A 132 50.55 5.35 1.98
C LEU A 132 50.47 6.44 3.04
N GLY A 133 49.37 6.48 3.81
CA GLY A 133 49.18 7.43 4.91
C GLY A 133 50.25 7.33 5.99
N ALA A 134 50.51 6.11 6.47
CA ALA A 134 51.57 5.86 7.43
C ALA A 134 52.95 6.27 6.89
N PHE A 135 53.23 5.95 5.62
CA PHE A 135 54.51 6.27 4.97
C PHE A 135 54.74 7.77 4.88
N LEU A 136 53.78 8.52 4.34
CA LEU A 136 53.90 9.96 4.17
C LEU A 136 54.07 10.64 5.54
N LEU A 137 53.26 10.26 6.53
CA LEU A 137 53.29 10.90 7.85
C LEU A 137 54.62 10.64 8.57
N VAL A 138 55.14 9.41 8.55
CA VAL A 138 56.45 9.08 9.13
C VAL A 138 57.60 9.75 8.37
N PHE A 139 57.54 9.72 7.03
CA PHE A 139 58.58 10.29 6.17
C PHE A 139 58.72 11.80 6.36
N PHE A 140 57.62 12.55 6.40
CA PHE A 140 57.67 14.01 6.53
C PHE A 140 58.04 14.48 7.94
N ILE A 141 57.52 13.83 8.99
CA ILE A 141 57.74 14.24 10.39
C ILE A 141 59.13 13.83 10.87
N TRP A 142 59.49 12.55 10.71
CA TRP A 142 60.68 11.97 11.35
C TRP A 142 61.88 11.86 10.43
N ARG A 143 61.67 11.94 9.10
CA ARG A 143 62.71 11.85 8.05
C ARG A 143 63.75 10.74 8.27
N PRO A 144 63.37 9.50 8.63
CA PRO A 144 64.34 8.46 9.00
C PRO A 144 65.04 7.79 7.80
N GLY A 145 64.67 8.17 6.56
CA GLY A 145 65.08 7.53 5.30
C GLY A 145 64.01 6.57 4.76
N LEU A 146 64.00 6.35 3.43
CA LEU A 146 62.94 5.63 2.72
C LEU A 146 62.67 4.22 3.28
N LEU A 147 63.72 3.43 3.49
CA LEU A 147 63.60 2.04 3.98
C LEU A 147 62.99 1.96 5.37
N LYS A 148 63.39 2.87 6.28
CA LYS A 148 62.86 2.88 7.65
C LYS A 148 61.41 3.33 7.68
N SER A 149 61.06 4.38 6.93
CA SER A 149 59.66 4.81 6.78
C SER A 149 58.80 3.66 6.28
N LEU A 150 59.23 2.96 5.23
CA LEU A 150 58.49 1.81 4.69
C LEU A 150 58.30 0.69 5.72
N LEU A 151 59.32 0.35 6.50
CA LEU A 151 59.22 -0.67 7.54
C LEU A 151 58.18 -0.29 8.61
N TYR A 152 58.20 0.94 9.11
CA TYR A 152 57.21 1.42 10.09
C TYR A 152 55.79 1.39 9.51
N SER A 153 55.63 1.79 8.25
CA SER A 153 54.33 1.76 7.55
C SER A 153 53.79 0.34 7.39
N ILE A 154 54.62 -0.61 6.97
CA ILE A 154 54.21 -2.02 6.81
C ILE A 154 53.75 -2.57 8.16
N VAL A 155 54.51 -2.35 9.23
CA VAL A 155 54.15 -2.83 10.57
C VAL A 155 52.87 -2.18 11.06
N SER A 156 52.70 -0.86 10.91
CA SER A 156 51.46 -0.17 11.34
C SER A 156 50.24 -0.61 10.54
N THR A 157 50.38 -0.82 9.23
CA THR A 157 49.29 -1.32 8.38
C THR A 157 48.89 -2.75 8.78
N LEU A 158 49.86 -3.63 9.07
CA LEU A 158 49.60 -4.97 9.58
C LEU A 158 48.85 -4.96 10.92
N ILE A 159 49.24 -4.06 11.84
CA ILE A 159 48.55 -3.88 13.13
C ILE A 159 47.10 -3.44 12.91
N ILE A 160 46.85 -2.45 12.04
CA ILE A 160 45.50 -1.97 11.75
C ILE A 160 44.66 -3.05 11.08
N LEU A 161 45.21 -3.77 10.11
CA LEU A 161 44.51 -4.87 9.45
C LEU A 161 44.12 -5.96 10.45
N LEU A 162 45.01 -6.30 11.39
CA LEU A 162 44.70 -7.26 12.45
C LEU A 162 43.57 -6.77 13.36
N ILE A 163 43.60 -5.49 13.75
CA ILE A 163 42.54 -4.86 14.56
C ILE A 163 41.20 -4.88 13.81
N LEU A 164 41.17 -4.39 12.56
CA LEU A 164 39.96 -4.35 11.73
C LEU A 164 39.41 -5.76 11.48
N THR A 165 40.27 -6.73 11.20
CA THR A 165 39.86 -8.13 11.03
C THR A 165 39.23 -8.68 12.32
N GLY A 166 39.81 -8.37 13.48
CA GLY A 166 39.23 -8.74 14.78
C GLY A 166 37.85 -8.11 15.03
N ILE A 167 37.70 -6.82 14.70
CA ILE A 167 36.45 -6.07 14.82
C ILE A 167 35.37 -6.68 13.92
N PHE A 168 35.64 -6.81 12.61
CA PHE A 168 34.66 -7.27 11.62
C PHE A 168 34.39 -8.78 11.67
N ARG A 169 35.20 -9.56 12.40
CA ARG A 169 34.84 -10.95 12.73
C ARG A 169 33.61 -11.05 13.63
N SER A 170 33.36 -10.01 14.43
CA SER A 170 32.17 -9.92 15.29
C SER A 170 30.95 -9.33 14.58
N TYR A 171 30.98 -9.23 13.24
CA TYR A 171 29.90 -8.64 12.46
C TYR A 171 28.66 -9.53 12.48
N ASP A 172 27.57 -9.00 13.02
CA ASP A 172 26.27 -9.65 13.07
C ASP A 172 25.28 -8.96 12.13
N THR A 173 24.82 -9.71 11.12
CA THR A 173 23.79 -9.25 10.18
C THR A 173 22.39 -9.27 10.81
N ALA A 174 22.15 -10.10 11.83
CA ALA A 174 20.84 -10.22 12.46
C ALA A 174 20.41 -8.94 13.19
N THR A 175 21.36 -8.07 13.55
CA THR A 175 21.04 -6.77 14.16
C THR A 175 20.24 -5.86 13.22
N PHE A 176 20.27 -6.09 11.90
CA PHE A 176 19.41 -5.37 10.94
C PHE A 176 17.93 -5.80 11.00
N ASN A 177 17.56 -6.80 11.80
CA ASN A 177 16.16 -7.13 12.07
C ASN A 177 15.49 -6.09 12.98
N GLU A 178 16.28 -5.39 13.81
CA GLU A 178 15.81 -4.32 14.70
C GLU A 178 16.66 -3.05 14.53
N PRO A 179 16.70 -2.42 13.34
CA PRO A 179 17.54 -1.27 13.11
C PRO A 179 16.86 0.01 13.60
N GLU A 180 17.66 1.04 13.87
CA GLU A 180 17.18 2.36 14.23
C GLU A 180 17.03 3.22 12.96
N TYR A 181 15.81 3.69 12.70
CA TYR A 181 15.50 4.53 11.54
C TYR A 181 15.49 6.02 11.92
N LYS A 182 16.19 6.84 11.13
CA LYS A 182 16.29 8.30 11.33
C LYS A 182 15.82 9.04 10.07
N GLY A 183 15.24 10.23 10.25
CA GLY A 183 14.70 11.04 9.15
C GLY A 183 13.30 10.59 8.73
N VAL A 184 12.94 10.78 7.45
CA VAL A 184 11.62 10.40 6.90
C VAL A 184 11.42 8.88 6.97
N LEU A 185 12.52 8.10 6.85
CA LEU A 185 12.50 6.64 7.01
C LEU A 185 12.04 6.17 8.40
N SER A 186 11.99 7.04 9.43
CA SER A 186 11.44 6.67 10.74
C SER A 186 9.97 6.25 10.70
N MET A 187 9.24 6.63 9.64
CA MET A 187 7.84 6.25 9.42
C MET A 187 7.69 4.90 8.71
N ALA A 188 8.74 4.39 8.06
CA ALA A 188 8.67 3.16 7.26
C ALA A 188 8.25 1.91 8.08
N PRO A 189 8.76 1.67 9.31
CA PRO A 189 8.32 0.54 10.12
C PRO A 189 6.82 0.60 10.45
N ALA A 190 6.27 1.79 10.67
CA ALA A 190 4.85 1.96 10.95
C ALA A 190 3.99 1.59 9.72
N ALA A 191 4.42 1.97 8.52
CA ALA A 191 3.74 1.59 7.27
C ALA A 191 3.82 0.07 6.99
N VAL A 192 4.98 -0.55 7.19
CA VAL A 192 5.16 -2.01 7.01
C VAL A 192 4.36 -2.78 8.04
N LYS A 193 4.40 -2.35 9.31
CA LYS A 193 3.60 -2.94 10.38
C LYS A 193 2.11 -2.78 10.08
N PHE A 194 1.66 -1.60 9.67
CA PHE A 194 0.28 -1.38 9.25
C PHE A 194 -0.13 -2.33 8.13
N ALA A 195 0.70 -2.52 7.09
CA ALA A 195 0.41 -3.46 6.01
C ALA A 195 0.37 -4.93 6.48
N SER A 196 1.30 -5.35 7.34
CA SER A 196 1.36 -6.72 7.88
C SER A 196 0.21 -7.02 8.84
N ASP A 197 -0.08 -6.09 9.74
CA ASP A 197 -1.19 -6.16 10.69
C ASP A 197 -2.50 -6.16 9.90
N SER A 198 -2.65 -5.28 8.89
CA SER A 198 -3.78 -5.31 7.95
C SER A 198 -3.93 -6.66 7.28
N LEU A 199 -2.89 -7.23 6.68
CA LEU A 199 -3.01 -8.52 5.99
C LEU A 199 -3.35 -9.70 6.93
N THR A 200 -2.89 -9.65 8.17
CA THR A 200 -3.13 -10.70 9.19
C THR A 200 -4.54 -10.56 9.76
N ASP A 201 -4.93 -9.33 10.14
CA ASP A 201 -6.27 -9.00 10.60
C ASP A 201 -7.29 -9.29 9.50
N LEU A 202 -6.98 -9.01 8.23
CA LEU A 202 -7.86 -9.32 7.10
C LEU A 202 -8.09 -10.83 6.92
N LYS A 203 -7.09 -11.68 7.16
CA LYS A 203 -7.26 -13.14 7.12
C LYS A 203 -8.11 -13.64 8.28
N GLU A 204 -7.91 -13.09 9.46
CA GLU A 204 -8.66 -13.44 10.67
C GLU A 204 -10.11 -12.95 10.55
N ILE A 205 -10.32 -11.70 10.13
CA ILE A 205 -11.62 -11.11 9.84
C ILE A 205 -12.33 -11.91 8.75
N ARG A 206 -11.68 -12.27 7.63
CA ARG A 206 -12.30 -13.12 6.59
C ARG A 206 -12.77 -14.48 7.12
N ASN A 207 -11.98 -15.10 8.00
CA ASN A 207 -12.37 -16.36 8.63
C ASN A 207 -13.54 -16.18 9.61
N GLN A 208 -13.56 -15.07 10.35
CA GLN A 208 -14.68 -14.70 11.22
C GLN A 208 -15.93 -14.33 10.39
N THR A 209 -15.79 -13.63 9.25
CA THR A 209 -16.89 -13.27 8.34
C THR A 209 -17.60 -14.51 7.80
N ARG A 210 -16.88 -15.60 7.47
CA ARG A 210 -17.53 -16.87 7.08
C ARG A 210 -18.35 -17.50 8.21
N GLN A 211 -17.92 -17.34 9.47
CA GLN A 211 -18.68 -17.82 10.63
C GLN A 211 -19.87 -16.90 10.97
N ILE A 212 -19.70 -15.59 10.76
CA ILE A 212 -20.73 -14.56 10.86
C ILE A 212 -21.83 -14.81 9.80
N VAL A 213 -21.45 -15.19 8.57
CA VAL A 213 -22.36 -15.56 7.46
C VAL A 213 -23.04 -16.92 7.71
N SER A 214 -22.42 -17.83 8.46
CA SER A 214 -23.06 -19.08 8.92
C SER A 214 -24.19 -18.84 9.92
N ASN A 215 -24.12 -17.77 10.74
CA ASN A 215 -25.15 -17.41 11.72
C ASN A 215 -26.36 -16.66 11.11
N LEU A 216 -26.31 -16.32 9.81
CA LEU A 216 -27.45 -15.77 9.05
C LEU A 216 -28.63 -16.75 8.90
N GLY A 217 -28.49 -18.01 9.35
CA GLY A 217 -29.54 -19.03 9.40
C GLY A 217 -30.90 -18.55 9.94
N ILE A 218 -30.91 -17.58 10.86
CA ILE A 218 -32.12 -17.04 11.50
C ILE A 218 -32.84 -15.99 10.62
N LEU A 219 -32.11 -15.26 9.76
CA LEU A 219 -32.72 -14.35 8.79
C LEU A 219 -33.35 -15.12 7.62
N PHE A 220 -32.77 -16.27 7.25
CA PHE A 220 -33.24 -17.08 6.12
C PHE A 220 -34.61 -17.73 6.36
N SER A 221 -34.95 -18.09 7.61
CA SER A 221 -36.31 -18.54 7.92
C SER A 221 -37.35 -17.44 7.67
N SER A 222 -36.99 -16.16 7.81
CA SER A 222 -37.91 -15.03 7.62
C SER A 222 -38.05 -14.63 6.15
N ALA A 223 -36.97 -14.73 5.36
CA ALA A 223 -37.01 -14.47 3.92
C ALA A 223 -37.86 -15.53 3.17
N ASP A 224 -37.68 -16.82 3.49
CA ASP A 224 -38.53 -17.89 2.93
C ASP A 224 -40.00 -17.72 3.35
N SER A 225 -40.26 -17.29 4.59
CA SER A 225 -41.62 -17.01 5.08
C SER A 225 -42.30 -15.85 4.33
N LEU A 226 -41.53 -14.85 3.91
CA LEU A 226 -42.03 -13.71 3.12
C LEU A 226 -42.22 -14.06 1.63
N MET A 227 -41.44 -15.01 1.08
CA MET A 227 -41.63 -15.53 -0.28
C MET A 227 -42.90 -16.39 -0.41
N VAL A 228 -43.37 -17.02 0.67
CA VAL A 228 -44.64 -17.78 0.70
C VAL A 228 -45.88 -16.87 0.58
N MET A 229 -45.74 -15.55 0.78
CA MET A 229 -46.86 -14.61 0.66
C MET A 229 -47.12 -14.13 -0.77
N ALA A 230 -46.23 -14.41 -1.72
CA ALA A 230 -46.45 -14.17 -3.14
C ALA A 230 -47.05 -15.42 -3.79
N ASN A 231 -48.12 -15.24 -4.57
CA ASN A 231 -48.85 -16.35 -5.19
C ASN A 231 -47.89 -17.20 -6.05
N PRO A 232 -47.94 -18.55 -6.01
CA PRO A 232 -47.03 -19.42 -6.76
C PRO A 232 -47.04 -19.21 -8.29
N GLU A 233 -48.12 -18.63 -8.83
CA GLU A 233 -48.26 -18.30 -10.25
C GLU A 233 -47.50 -17.00 -10.64
N GLU A 234 -47.16 -16.12 -9.68
CA GLU A 234 -46.41 -14.86 -9.88
C GLU A 234 -44.89 -15.00 -9.66
N GLN A 235 -44.44 -16.18 -9.22
CA GLN A 235 -43.03 -16.43 -8.87
C GLN A 235 -42.08 -16.49 -10.09
N GLY A 236 -42.62 -16.50 -11.32
CA GLY A 236 -41.84 -16.63 -12.55
C GLY A 236 -41.25 -15.33 -13.11
N GLU A 237 -41.56 -14.16 -12.54
CA GLU A 237 -41.27 -12.86 -13.19
C GLU A 237 -40.51 -11.84 -12.31
N VAL A 238 -40.13 -12.17 -11.07
CA VAL A 238 -39.46 -11.21 -10.18
C VAL A 238 -37.94 -11.29 -10.33
N VAL A 239 -37.34 -10.20 -10.81
CA VAL A 239 -35.90 -9.99 -10.93
C VAL A 239 -35.35 -9.41 -9.62
N LYS A 240 -34.34 -10.06 -9.05
CA LYS A 240 -33.67 -9.66 -7.82
C LYS A 240 -32.34 -8.98 -8.13
N VAL A 241 -32.16 -7.75 -7.68
CA VAL A 241 -30.93 -6.99 -7.92
C VAL A 241 -30.29 -6.62 -6.60
N LEU A 242 -29.02 -6.98 -6.42
CA LEU A 242 -28.22 -6.52 -5.28
C LEU A 242 -27.69 -5.12 -5.59
N LEU A 243 -27.92 -4.18 -4.69
CA LEU A 243 -27.41 -2.81 -4.74
C LEU A 243 -26.33 -2.65 -3.67
N VAL A 244 -25.13 -2.25 -4.11
CA VAL A 244 -23.99 -1.93 -3.24
C VAL A 244 -23.39 -0.58 -3.64
N SER A 245 -22.66 0.03 -2.72
CA SER A 245 -21.94 1.28 -2.95
C SER A 245 -20.85 1.47 -1.90
N ASP A 246 -19.87 2.32 -2.17
CA ASP A 246 -18.88 2.79 -1.20
C ASP A 246 -18.14 1.62 -0.53
N LEU A 247 -17.60 0.73 -1.37
CA LEU A 247 -16.80 -0.43 -0.95
C LEU A 247 -15.41 -0.02 -0.47
N HIS A 248 -14.81 1.03 -1.06
CA HIS A 248 -13.51 1.59 -0.63
C HIS A 248 -12.43 0.53 -0.40
N SER A 249 -12.30 -0.40 -1.35
CA SER A 249 -11.33 -1.51 -1.33
C SER A 249 -11.45 -2.40 -0.08
N ASN A 250 -12.59 -2.40 0.63
CA ASN A 250 -12.76 -3.15 1.87
C ASN A 250 -13.08 -4.63 1.58
N PRO A 251 -12.17 -5.57 1.93
CA PRO A 251 -12.36 -6.99 1.64
C PRO A 251 -13.51 -7.65 2.43
N VAL A 252 -13.89 -7.12 3.59
CA VAL A 252 -15.09 -7.57 4.30
C VAL A 252 -16.34 -7.20 3.52
N GLY A 253 -16.36 -6.01 2.92
CA GLY A 253 -17.43 -5.57 2.01
C GLY A 253 -17.56 -6.45 0.77
N ILE A 254 -16.43 -6.90 0.21
CA ILE A 254 -16.39 -7.85 -0.92
C ILE A 254 -17.03 -9.19 -0.52
N GLU A 255 -16.61 -9.78 0.60
CA GLU A 255 -17.16 -11.05 1.09
C GLU A 255 -18.64 -10.92 1.51
N PHE A 256 -19.02 -9.78 2.08
CA PHE A 256 -20.41 -9.46 2.39
C PHE A 256 -21.27 -9.42 1.13
N THR A 257 -20.78 -8.75 0.08
CA THR A 257 -21.43 -8.70 -1.24
C THR A 257 -21.60 -10.10 -1.83
N LYS A 258 -20.53 -10.92 -1.83
CA LYS A 258 -20.57 -12.32 -2.29
C LYS A 258 -21.59 -13.16 -1.54
N SER A 259 -21.62 -13.00 -0.22
CA SER A 259 -22.55 -13.73 0.65
C SER A 259 -24.00 -13.33 0.38
N LEU A 260 -24.29 -12.04 0.20
CA LEU A 260 -25.64 -11.59 -0.12
C LEU A 260 -26.09 -12.07 -1.50
N ALA A 261 -25.24 -11.95 -2.51
CA ALA A 261 -25.55 -12.37 -3.87
C ALA A 261 -25.88 -13.88 -3.94
N ASP A 262 -25.01 -14.72 -3.36
CA ASP A 262 -25.23 -16.17 -3.34
C ASP A 262 -26.48 -16.56 -2.53
N ARG A 263 -26.76 -15.89 -1.41
CA ARG A 263 -27.85 -16.29 -0.50
C ARG A 263 -29.22 -15.84 -0.97
N PHE A 264 -29.35 -14.60 -1.46
CA PHE A 264 -30.61 -14.09 -2.00
C PHE A 264 -30.88 -14.60 -3.42
N LYS A 265 -29.88 -15.26 -4.03
CA LYS A 265 -29.91 -15.74 -5.42
C LYS A 265 -30.30 -14.60 -6.33
N VAL A 266 -29.53 -13.52 -6.24
CA VAL A 266 -29.75 -12.32 -7.05
C VAL A 266 -29.41 -12.61 -8.50
N ASP A 267 -30.11 -11.95 -9.41
CA ASP A 267 -29.92 -12.15 -10.85
C ASP A 267 -28.75 -11.32 -11.39
N PHE A 268 -28.48 -10.17 -10.79
CA PHE A 268 -27.30 -9.34 -11.06
C PHE A 268 -27.02 -8.34 -9.93
N LEU A 269 -25.82 -7.76 -9.95
CA LEU A 269 -25.33 -6.75 -9.02
C LEU A 269 -25.26 -5.38 -9.70
N ILE A 270 -25.67 -4.32 -8.99
CA ILE A 270 -25.36 -2.93 -9.33
C ILE A 270 -24.48 -2.36 -8.22
N ASN A 271 -23.29 -1.89 -8.60
CA ASN A 271 -22.41 -1.11 -7.75
C ASN A 271 -22.48 0.37 -8.15
N ALA A 272 -22.95 1.20 -7.22
CA ALA A 272 -23.20 2.62 -7.41
C ALA A 272 -21.96 3.52 -7.19
N GLY A 273 -20.75 2.95 -7.20
CA GLY A 273 -19.48 3.68 -7.20
C GLY A 273 -18.71 3.60 -5.88
N ASP A 274 -17.54 4.23 -5.90
CA ASP A 274 -16.53 4.18 -4.83
C ASP A 274 -16.14 2.73 -4.52
N LEU A 275 -15.73 2.02 -5.57
CA LEU A 275 -15.13 0.69 -5.44
C LEU A 275 -13.78 0.76 -4.73
N THR A 276 -13.03 1.83 -4.99
CA THR A 276 -11.68 2.10 -4.45
C THR A 276 -11.67 3.32 -3.54
N ASP A 277 -10.67 3.46 -2.66
CA ASP A 277 -10.51 4.64 -1.77
C ASP A 277 -9.61 5.71 -2.42
N MET A 278 -8.70 5.32 -3.33
CA MET A 278 -7.76 6.23 -3.99
C MET A 278 -7.68 6.07 -5.52
N GLY A 279 -8.51 5.23 -6.14
CA GLY A 279 -8.49 5.04 -7.60
C GLY A 279 -7.23 4.35 -8.13
N LEU A 280 -6.43 3.69 -7.27
CA LEU A 280 -5.15 3.11 -7.65
C LEU A 280 -5.30 1.69 -8.21
N GLN A 281 -4.45 1.33 -9.18
CA GLN A 281 -4.47 -0.01 -9.78
C GLN A 281 -4.24 -1.13 -8.75
N LEU A 282 -3.42 -0.90 -7.73
CA LEU A 282 -3.20 -1.90 -6.66
C LEU A 282 -4.49 -2.21 -5.89
N GLU A 283 -5.36 -1.22 -5.69
CA GLU A 283 -6.65 -1.39 -5.03
C GLU A 283 -7.62 -2.19 -5.88
N THR A 284 -7.66 -1.93 -7.20
CA THR A 284 -8.51 -2.67 -8.13
C THR A 284 -8.19 -4.17 -8.13
N ASN A 285 -6.92 -4.55 -8.04
CA ASN A 285 -6.53 -5.97 -7.91
C ASN A 285 -7.08 -6.62 -6.63
N ALA A 286 -7.27 -5.85 -5.55
CA ALA A 286 -7.85 -6.37 -4.30
C ALA A 286 -9.36 -6.61 -4.39
N THR A 287 -10.04 -6.09 -5.43
CA THR A 287 -11.48 -6.27 -5.66
C THR A 287 -11.79 -7.31 -6.74
N GLN A 288 -10.76 -7.97 -7.31
CA GLN A 288 -10.91 -9.00 -8.34
C GLN A 288 -11.84 -10.15 -7.95
N ASP A 289 -11.95 -10.44 -6.65
CA ASP A 289 -12.78 -11.52 -6.10
C ASP A 289 -14.29 -11.27 -6.35
N LEU A 290 -14.69 -10.05 -6.75
CA LEU A 290 -16.05 -9.78 -7.25
C LEU A 290 -16.34 -10.52 -8.57
N ALA A 291 -15.33 -10.83 -9.39
CA ALA A 291 -15.54 -11.62 -10.60
C ALA A 291 -16.00 -13.07 -10.29
N GLU A 292 -15.81 -13.54 -9.05
CA GLU A 292 -16.25 -14.87 -8.61
C GLU A 292 -17.74 -14.92 -8.22
N LEU A 293 -18.46 -13.79 -8.25
CA LEU A 293 -19.89 -13.71 -7.90
C LEU A 293 -20.77 -14.61 -8.76
N GLY A 294 -20.37 -14.89 -10.01
CA GLY A 294 -21.12 -15.74 -10.94
C GLY A 294 -22.44 -15.15 -11.42
N VAL A 295 -22.63 -13.83 -11.25
CA VAL A 295 -23.77 -13.06 -11.77
C VAL A 295 -23.26 -11.79 -12.44
N PRO A 296 -23.99 -11.24 -13.44
CA PRO A 296 -23.59 -10.00 -14.09
C PRO A 296 -23.40 -8.84 -13.10
N HIS A 297 -22.38 -8.01 -13.35
CA HIS A 297 -22.06 -6.86 -12.51
C HIS A 297 -22.13 -5.56 -13.33
N LEU A 298 -23.01 -4.66 -12.92
CA LEU A 298 -23.11 -3.31 -13.48
C LEU A 298 -22.44 -2.31 -12.53
N PHE A 299 -21.63 -1.42 -13.06
CA PHE A 299 -20.83 -0.48 -12.27
C PHE A 299 -20.89 0.94 -12.83
N VAL A 300 -21.07 1.94 -11.96
CA VAL A 300 -20.74 3.35 -12.26
C VAL A 300 -19.53 3.75 -11.41
N GLY A 301 -18.60 4.52 -11.96
CA GLY A 301 -17.48 5.06 -11.18
C GLY A 301 -17.96 6.11 -10.18
N GLY A 302 -17.50 6.04 -8.94
CA GLY A 302 -17.67 7.11 -7.94
C GLY A 302 -16.54 8.13 -7.96
N ASN A 303 -16.58 9.11 -7.06
CA ASN A 303 -15.58 10.19 -7.05
C ASN A 303 -14.21 9.74 -6.51
N HIS A 304 -14.13 8.57 -5.86
CA HIS A 304 -12.86 7.95 -5.48
C HIS A 304 -12.32 6.97 -6.53
N ASP A 305 -13.11 6.65 -7.56
CA ASP A 305 -12.69 5.78 -8.64
C ASP A 305 -11.97 6.55 -9.76
N SER A 306 -11.39 5.80 -10.68
CA SER A 306 -10.58 6.33 -11.79
C SER A 306 -10.93 5.66 -13.12
N ARG A 307 -10.39 6.17 -14.22
CA ARG A 307 -10.48 5.48 -15.53
C ARG A 307 -9.85 4.09 -15.47
N GLU A 308 -8.77 3.94 -14.70
CA GLU A 308 -8.11 2.68 -14.45
C GLU A 308 -9.06 1.71 -13.73
N THR A 309 -9.82 2.19 -12.75
CA THR A 309 -10.84 1.39 -12.04
C THR A 309 -11.96 0.92 -12.96
N MET A 310 -12.49 1.83 -13.79
CA MET A 310 -13.51 1.47 -14.77
C MET A 310 -12.98 0.47 -15.82
N ASN A 311 -11.76 0.68 -16.33
CA ASN A 311 -11.15 -0.24 -17.29
C ASN A 311 -10.89 -1.63 -16.70
N PHE A 312 -10.51 -1.69 -15.42
CA PHE A 312 -10.36 -2.95 -14.70
C PHE A 312 -11.70 -3.71 -14.65
N ILE A 313 -12.78 -3.05 -14.22
CA ILE A 313 -14.12 -3.67 -14.15
C ILE A 313 -14.61 -4.10 -15.54
N ALA A 314 -14.40 -3.28 -16.57
CA ALA A 314 -14.75 -3.64 -17.95
C ALA A 314 -13.96 -4.86 -18.48
N GLY A 315 -12.82 -5.18 -17.88
CA GLY A 315 -12.03 -6.37 -18.19
C GLY A 315 -12.46 -7.64 -17.46
N LEU A 316 -13.31 -7.54 -16.44
CA LEU A 316 -13.82 -8.70 -15.71
C LEU A 316 -14.92 -9.43 -16.49
N ALA A 317 -15.04 -10.73 -16.27
CA ALA A 317 -16.10 -11.53 -16.87
C ALA A 317 -17.48 -11.04 -16.38
N GLU A 318 -18.45 -11.01 -17.30
CA GLU A 318 -19.85 -10.60 -17.05
C GLU A 318 -20.00 -9.24 -16.35
N SER A 319 -19.02 -8.34 -16.50
CA SER A 319 -19.01 -7.03 -15.87
C SER A 319 -19.16 -5.91 -16.92
N TYR A 320 -19.94 -4.89 -16.59
CA TYR A 320 -20.28 -3.80 -17.50
C TYR A 320 -20.19 -2.46 -16.78
N VAL A 321 -19.44 -1.52 -17.35
CA VAL A 321 -19.41 -0.14 -16.88
C VAL A 321 -20.56 0.63 -17.55
N LEU A 322 -21.44 1.21 -16.73
CA LEU A 322 -22.55 2.04 -17.18
C LEU A 322 -22.03 3.45 -17.49
N ASN A 323 -22.10 3.85 -18.75
CA ASN A 323 -21.54 5.11 -19.26
C ASN A 323 -22.46 5.83 -20.25
N GLY A 324 -23.75 5.94 -19.91
CA GLY A 324 -24.75 6.63 -20.73
C GLY A 324 -25.39 5.77 -21.83
N GLN A 325 -25.22 4.45 -21.77
CA GLN A 325 -25.92 3.50 -22.62
C GLN A 325 -26.83 2.60 -21.77
N ILE A 326 -28.07 2.38 -22.22
CA ILE A 326 -28.98 1.42 -21.58
C ILE A 326 -28.45 0.00 -21.78
N ILE A 327 -28.28 -0.72 -20.67
CA ILE A 327 -28.01 -2.16 -20.63
C ILE A 327 -29.27 -2.86 -20.15
N THR A 328 -29.69 -3.93 -20.84
CA THR A 328 -30.87 -4.70 -20.46
C THR A 328 -30.45 -6.08 -19.95
N LEU A 329 -30.80 -6.39 -18.70
CA LEU A 329 -30.57 -7.70 -18.07
C LEU A 329 -31.88 -8.22 -17.49
N GLN A 330 -32.24 -9.48 -17.78
CA GLN A 330 -33.50 -10.09 -17.31
C GLN A 330 -34.76 -9.25 -17.60
N GLY A 331 -34.77 -8.49 -18.70
CA GLY A 331 -35.88 -7.59 -19.05
C GLY A 331 -35.90 -6.25 -18.30
N VAL A 332 -34.92 -5.98 -17.42
CA VAL A 332 -34.74 -4.71 -16.70
C VAL A 332 -33.76 -3.82 -17.45
N LYS A 333 -34.17 -2.60 -17.81
CA LYS A 333 -33.33 -1.58 -18.45
C LYS A 333 -32.61 -0.76 -17.39
N VAL A 334 -31.29 -0.84 -17.38
CA VAL A 334 -30.41 -0.09 -16.47
C VAL A 334 -29.63 0.94 -17.26
N LEU A 335 -29.68 2.19 -16.81
CA LEU A 335 -28.88 3.30 -17.31
C LEU A 335 -28.02 3.81 -16.16
N GLY A 336 -26.78 4.21 -16.44
CA GLY A 336 -25.96 4.84 -15.42
C GLY A 336 -24.88 5.73 -15.99
N PHE A 337 -24.39 6.62 -15.13
CA PHE A 337 -23.39 7.62 -15.46
C PHE A 337 -22.33 7.65 -14.36
N PRO A 338 -21.03 7.53 -14.71
CA PRO A 338 -19.95 7.70 -13.75
C PRO A 338 -19.97 9.12 -13.20
N ASP A 339 -19.50 9.28 -11.97
CA ASP A 339 -19.23 10.57 -11.39
C ASP A 339 -18.26 11.35 -12.29
N PRO A 340 -18.49 12.65 -12.58
CA PRO A 340 -17.58 13.44 -13.39
C PRO A 340 -16.14 13.45 -12.85
N LEU A 341 -15.93 13.27 -11.55
CA LEU A 341 -14.60 13.20 -10.94
C LEU A 341 -13.88 11.89 -11.24
N SER A 342 -14.61 10.81 -11.50
CA SER A 342 -14.04 9.48 -11.83
C SER A 342 -13.23 9.45 -13.13
N VAL A 343 -13.43 10.45 -14.01
CA VAL A 343 -12.77 10.56 -15.32
C VAL A 343 -11.69 11.64 -15.36
N VAL A 344 -11.47 12.38 -14.28
CA VAL A 344 -10.52 13.49 -14.21
C VAL A 344 -9.29 13.08 -13.39
N PRO A 345 -8.06 13.17 -13.95
CA PRO A 345 -6.84 12.99 -13.18
C PRO A 345 -6.62 14.22 -12.29
N GLU A 346 -7.05 14.13 -11.02
CA GLU A 346 -6.85 15.09 -9.93
C GLU A 346 -6.99 16.58 -10.28
N VAL A 347 -8.16 17.16 -9.99
CA VAL A 347 -8.29 18.60 -9.74
C VAL A 347 -9.09 18.78 -8.45
N GLN A 348 -8.54 19.54 -7.50
CA GLN A 348 -9.32 20.08 -6.39
C GLN A 348 -10.33 21.06 -6.98
N TYR A 349 -11.54 20.58 -7.22
CA TYR A 349 -12.65 21.43 -7.64
C TYR A 349 -13.10 22.26 -6.44
N ASP A 350 -13.34 23.55 -6.65
CA ASP A 350 -14.11 24.32 -5.68
C ASP A 350 -15.60 23.94 -5.79
N SER A 351 -16.38 24.27 -4.75
CA SER A 351 -17.80 23.89 -4.70
C SER A 351 -18.63 24.43 -5.88
N SER A 352 -18.19 25.51 -6.53
CA SER A 352 -18.92 26.09 -7.66
C SER A 352 -18.69 25.32 -8.96
N GLU A 353 -17.50 24.73 -9.14
CA GLU A 353 -17.21 23.85 -10.27
C GLU A 353 -17.86 22.47 -10.11
N GLU A 354 -17.96 21.95 -8.88
CA GLU A 354 -18.72 20.72 -8.56
C GLU A 354 -20.22 20.87 -8.86
N GLU A 355 -20.83 22.00 -8.45
CA GLU A 355 -22.24 22.29 -8.75
C GLU A 355 -22.49 22.39 -10.25
N LYS A 356 -21.60 23.07 -10.99
CA LYS A 356 -21.72 23.17 -12.44
C LYS A 356 -21.60 21.81 -13.14
N SER A 357 -20.64 20.99 -12.70
CA SER A 357 -20.45 19.62 -13.19
C SER A 357 -21.71 18.76 -12.99
N SER A 358 -22.37 18.92 -11.83
CA SER A 358 -23.63 18.23 -11.51
C SER A 358 -24.79 18.66 -12.43
N GLU A 359 -24.91 19.96 -12.76
CA GLU A 359 -25.93 20.46 -13.69
C GLU A 359 -25.69 20.00 -15.14
N ASP A 360 -24.42 19.98 -15.57
CA ASP A 360 -24.04 19.48 -16.90
C ASP A 360 -24.35 17.98 -17.01
N GLN A 361 -24.11 17.21 -15.94
CA GLN A 361 -24.47 15.80 -15.86
C GLN A 361 -25.99 15.58 -15.91
N LEU A 362 -26.77 16.37 -15.15
CA LEU A 362 -28.24 16.31 -15.18
C LEU A 362 -28.79 16.51 -16.60
N THR A 363 -28.26 17.52 -17.30
CA THR A 363 -28.65 17.83 -18.68
C THR A 363 -28.35 16.65 -19.61
N THR A 364 -27.14 16.09 -19.51
CA THR A 364 -26.71 14.92 -20.29
C THR A 364 -27.63 13.70 -20.05
N ILE A 365 -27.98 13.44 -18.79
CA ILE A 365 -28.87 12.34 -18.43
C ILE A 365 -30.25 12.51 -19.08
N GLN A 366 -30.81 13.72 -19.04
CA GLN A 366 -32.11 14.00 -19.65
C GLN A 366 -32.09 13.81 -21.17
N GLU A 367 -31.05 14.28 -21.84
CA GLU A 367 -30.88 14.10 -23.29
C GLU A 367 -30.79 12.62 -23.67
N VAL A 368 -30.02 11.83 -22.92
CA VAL A 368 -29.88 10.39 -23.15
C VAL A 368 -31.21 9.66 -22.93
N ILE A 369 -31.95 10.00 -21.87
CA ILE A 369 -33.27 9.39 -21.60
C ILE A 369 -34.28 9.78 -22.69
N GLN A 370 -34.24 11.01 -23.20
CA GLN A 370 -35.07 11.41 -24.34
C GLN A 370 -34.73 10.61 -25.61
N ALA A 371 -33.44 10.31 -25.83
CA ALA A 371 -32.98 9.59 -27.01
C ALA A 371 -33.20 8.07 -26.94
N GLN A 372 -32.96 7.45 -25.78
CA GLN A 372 -32.96 5.99 -25.60
C GLN A 372 -34.24 5.46 -24.93
N GLY A 373 -35.05 6.35 -24.34
CA GLY A 373 -36.26 6.00 -23.59
C GLY A 373 -36.03 5.90 -22.08
N LYS A 374 -37.14 5.84 -21.32
CA LYS A 374 -37.11 5.76 -19.85
C LYS A 374 -36.50 4.43 -19.37
N PRO A 375 -35.44 4.45 -18.53
CA PRO A 375 -34.90 3.25 -17.91
C PRO A 375 -35.75 2.81 -16.71
N ASP A 376 -35.64 1.52 -16.35
CA ASP A 376 -36.27 0.99 -15.14
C ASP A 376 -35.43 1.37 -13.91
N ILE A 377 -34.10 1.29 -14.03
CA ILE A 377 -33.13 1.70 -13.02
C ILE A 377 -32.18 2.75 -13.60
N LEU A 378 -32.01 3.87 -12.90
CA LEU A 378 -30.99 4.88 -13.18
C LEU A 378 -29.97 4.92 -12.04
N VAL A 379 -28.68 4.81 -12.38
CA VAL A 379 -27.58 4.72 -11.40
C VAL A 379 -26.64 5.91 -11.57
N VAL A 380 -26.40 6.63 -10.48
CA VAL A 380 -25.41 7.73 -10.39
C VAL A 380 -24.71 7.62 -9.05
N HIS A 381 -23.50 8.16 -8.89
CA HIS A 381 -22.84 8.10 -7.58
C HIS A 381 -23.35 9.20 -6.62
N ASP A 382 -23.45 10.45 -7.10
CA ASP A 382 -23.87 11.58 -6.25
C ASP A 382 -25.32 11.45 -5.74
N SER A 383 -25.46 11.41 -4.42
CA SER A 383 -26.75 11.26 -3.71
C SER A 383 -27.72 12.43 -3.96
N ARG A 384 -27.22 13.67 -4.10
CA ARG A 384 -28.06 14.86 -4.30
C ARG A 384 -28.63 14.90 -5.71
N LEU A 385 -27.82 14.58 -6.71
CA LEU A 385 -28.21 14.44 -8.10
C LEU A 385 -29.19 13.29 -8.25
N GLY A 386 -28.91 12.12 -7.66
CA GLY A 386 -29.81 10.97 -7.67
C GLY A 386 -31.22 11.31 -7.19
N LYS A 387 -31.35 12.06 -6.09
CA LYS A 387 -32.66 12.54 -5.60
C LYS A 387 -33.40 13.41 -6.61
N ARG A 388 -32.71 14.30 -7.30
CA ARG A 388 -33.30 15.17 -8.34
C ARG A 388 -33.76 14.38 -9.57
N LEU A 389 -33.15 13.22 -9.82
CA LEU A 389 -33.44 12.34 -10.95
C LEU A 389 -34.61 11.38 -10.71
N THR A 390 -35.18 11.33 -9.50
CA THR A 390 -36.19 10.33 -9.08
C THR A 390 -37.37 10.18 -10.05
N SER A 391 -37.81 11.25 -10.73
CA SER A 391 -38.93 11.18 -11.69
C SER A 391 -38.55 10.60 -13.07
N LEU A 392 -37.25 10.48 -13.36
CA LEU A 392 -36.73 10.04 -14.66
C LEU A 392 -36.57 8.53 -14.80
N ALA A 393 -36.76 7.76 -13.72
CA ALA A 393 -36.72 6.29 -13.72
C ALA A 393 -37.73 5.74 -12.70
N SER A 394 -38.03 4.44 -12.77
CA SER A 394 -38.86 3.79 -11.73
C SER A 394 -38.08 3.66 -10.41
N LEU A 395 -36.78 3.40 -10.51
CA LEU A 395 -35.84 3.36 -9.40
C LEU A 395 -34.58 4.18 -9.76
N VAL A 396 -34.17 5.06 -8.86
CA VAL A 396 -32.87 5.73 -8.90
C VAL A 396 -31.99 5.23 -7.76
N VAL A 397 -30.76 4.83 -8.08
CA VAL A 397 -29.78 4.32 -7.12
C VAL A 397 -28.61 5.28 -7.04
N ALA A 398 -28.19 5.64 -5.82
CA ALA A 398 -26.99 6.44 -5.59
C ALA A 398 -26.18 6.05 -4.35
N GLY A 399 -24.97 6.60 -4.23
CA GLY A 399 -23.98 6.31 -3.18
C GLY A 399 -23.51 7.56 -2.43
N HIS A 400 -22.20 7.69 -2.22
CA HIS A 400 -21.46 8.88 -1.77
C HIS A 400 -21.66 9.29 -0.30
N ASP A 401 -22.89 9.30 0.22
CA ASP A 401 -23.15 9.79 1.58
C ASP A 401 -23.06 8.73 2.69
N HIS A 402 -22.74 7.48 2.30
CA HIS A 402 -22.57 6.31 3.16
C HIS A 402 -23.79 6.00 4.05
N ARG A 403 -24.99 6.46 3.69
CA ARG A 403 -26.20 6.27 4.51
C ARG A 403 -27.27 5.50 3.76
N ILE A 404 -27.68 4.36 4.34
CA ILE A 404 -28.81 3.63 3.80
C ILE A 404 -30.08 4.50 3.83
N ARG A 405 -30.77 4.61 2.70
CA ARG A 405 -32.00 5.39 2.55
C ARG A 405 -32.91 4.82 1.49
N ILE A 406 -34.21 4.94 1.74
CA ILE A 406 -35.26 4.73 0.75
C ILE A 406 -36.23 5.91 0.83
N GLU A 407 -36.39 6.64 -0.25
CA GLU A 407 -37.31 7.76 -0.38
C GLU A 407 -38.29 7.48 -1.51
N GLU A 408 -39.58 7.42 -1.19
CA GLU A 408 -40.65 7.22 -2.17
C GLU A 408 -41.16 8.58 -2.64
N GLY A 409 -41.19 8.77 -3.96
CA GLY A 409 -41.83 9.90 -4.61
C GLY A 409 -43.05 9.45 -5.43
N PRO A 410 -43.85 10.40 -5.93
CA PRO A 410 -45.00 10.10 -6.79
C PRO A 410 -44.59 9.47 -8.13
N ASP A 411 -43.37 9.75 -8.61
CA ASP A 411 -42.91 9.40 -9.97
C ASP A 411 -41.80 8.34 -9.99
N GLY A 412 -41.35 7.86 -8.83
CA GLY A 412 -40.26 6.89 -8.69
C GLY A 412 -39.76 6.73 -7.25
N VAL A 413 -38.83 5.80 -7.05
CA VAL A 413 -38.18 5.52 -5.75
C VAL A 413 -36.70 5.85 -5.82
N PHE A 414 -36.18 6.53 -4.81
CA PHE A 414 -34.75 6.75 -4.63
C PHE A 414 -34.20 5.81 -3.55
N ILE A 415 -33.11 5.10 -3.86
CA ILE A 415 -32.43 4.20 -2.92
C ILE A 415 -30.94 4.56 -2.85
N ASN A 416 -30.45 4.64 -1.62
CA ASN A 416 -29.01 4.60 -1.34
C ASN A 416 -28.74 3.34 -0.49
N PRO A 417 -27.90 2.39 -0.93
CA PRO A 417 -27.61 1.17 -0.17
C PRO A 417 -26.71 1.42 1.05
N GLY A 418 -26.20 2.65 1.21
CA GLY A 418 -25.29 3.07 2.27
C GLY A 418 -23.86 2.69 1.96
N THR A 419 -23.10 2.21 2.95
CA THR A 419 -21.70 1.83 2.78
C THR A 419 -21.50 0.33 2.89
N THR A 420 -21.26 -0.32 1.76
CA THR A 420 -20.91 -1.74 1.72
C THR A 420 -19.49 -1.98 2.22
N GLY A 421 -18.63 -0.96 2.21
CA GLY A 421 -17.25 -1.03 2.71
C GLY A 421 -17.04 -0.48 4.12
N ALA A 422 -18.08 -0.04 4.83
CA ALA A 422 -17.99 0.54 6.16
C ALA A 422 -16.92 1.66 6.30
N SER A 423 -16.75 2.48 5.26
CA SER A 423 -15.68 3.51 5.14
C SER A 423 -14.26 2.97 4.90
N GLY A 424 -14.14 1.86 4.16
CA GLY A 424 -12.85 1.35 3.66
C GLY A 424 -11.98 0.70 4.74
N LEU A 425 -10.66 0.61 4.47
CA LEU A 425 -9.69 0.09 5.44
C LEU A 425 -9.65 0.92 6.73
N ARG A 426 -9.94 2.22 6.66
CA ARG A 426 -10.05 3.11 7.82
C ARG A 426 -11.19 2.68 8.76
N GLY A 427 -12.28 2.18 8.20
CA GLY A 427 -13.42 1.64 8.92
C GLY A 427 -13.11 0.42 9.77
N LEU A 428 -12.24 -0.48 9.27
CA LEU A 428 -11.81 -1.70 9.99
C LEU A 428 -11.12 -1.38 11.33
N TYR A 429 -10.40 -0.26 11.39
CA TYR A 429 -9.68 0.20 12.58
C TYR A 429 -10.45 1.22 13.41
N SER A 430 -11.65 1.61 12.98
CA SER A 430 -12.46 2.60 13.68
C SER A 430 -13.05 2.01 14.96
N GLU A 431 -12.84 2.69 16.10
CA GLU A 431 -13.45 2.30 17.39
C GLU A 431 -14.99 2.40 17.37
N THR A 432 -15.55 3.15 16.42
CA THR A 432 -17.00 3.38 16.29
C THR A 432 -17.74 2.27 15.55
N GLY A 433 -17.04 1.41 14.81
CA GLY A 433 -17.62 0.24 14.11
C GLY A 433 -18.76 0.60 13.15
N THR A 434 -18.43 1.31 12.07
CA THR A 434 -19.37 1.61 10.99
C THR A 434 -20.05 0.33 10.51
N SER A 435 -21.39 0.35 10.40
CA SER A 435 -22.14 -0.81 9.97
C SER A 435 -22.05 -0.95 8.45
N TYR A 436 -21.81 -2.17 7.98
CA TYR A 436 -21.89 -2.53 6.57
C TYR A 436 -23.36 -2.50 6.16
N SER A 437 -23.66 -2.06 4.94
CA SER A 437 -25.03 -2.07 4.43
C SER A 437 -25.11 -2.35 2.93
N ALA A 438 -26.26 -2.88 2.53
CA ALA A 438 -26.63 -3.14 1.14
C ALA A 438 -28.15 -3.18 1.02
N ALA A 439 -28.68 -3.17 -0.21
CA ALA A 439 -30.10 -3.37 -0.46
C ALA A 439 -30.34 -4.43 -1.55
N ILE A 440 -31.36 -5.26 -1.40
CA ILE A 440 -31.86 -6.14 -2.46
C ILE A 440 -33.18 -5.60 -2.94
N VAL A 441 -33.29 -5.29 -4.21
CA VAL A 441 -34.53 -4.82 -4.83
C VAL A 441 -35.18 -5.92 -5.64
N TYR A 442 -36.51 -5.96 -5.60
CA TYR A 442 -37.33 -6.95 -6.29
C TYR A 442 -38.16 -6.22 -7.34
N LEU A 443 -37.87 -6.47 -8.61
CA LEU A 443 -38.47 -5.79 -9.74
C LEU A 443 -39.28 -6.78 -10.57
N MET A 444 -40.49 -6.37 -10.96
CA MET A 444 -41.23 -7.07 -12.01
C MET A 444 -41.07 -6.28 -13.31
N PRO A 445 -40.47 -6.85 -14.35
CA PRO A 445 -40.35 -6.18 -15.65
C PRO A 445 -41.71 -5.66 -16.12
N GLY A 446 -41.78 -4.37 -16.45
CA GLY A 446 -43.03 -3.70 -16.85
C GLY A 446 -43.90 -3.19 -15.71
N SER A 447 -43.86 -3.79 -14.51
CA SER A 447 -44.63 -3.33 -13.33
C SER A 447 -43.82 -2.50 -12.34
N GLY A 448 -42.49 -2.55 -12.41
CA GLY A 448 -41.58 -1.74 -11.60
C GLY A 448 -41.19 -2.41 -10.27
N LEU A 449 -40.82 -1.57 -9.30
CA LEU A 449 -40.25 -2.00 -8.02
C LEU A 449 -41.35 -2.47 -7.05
N VAL A 450 -41.22 -3.70 -6.55
CA VAL A 450 -42.23 -4.37 -5.71
C VAL A 450 -41.84 -4.38 -4.24
N ALA A 451 -40.56 -4.60 -3.96
CA ALA A 451 -40.05 -4.66 -2.60
C ALA A 451 -38.57 -4.29 -2.55
N VAL A 452 -38.14 -3.91 -1.35
CA VAL A 452 -36.73 -3.68 -1.02
C VAL A 452 -36.43 -4.35 0.32
N ASP A 453 -35.35 -5.11 0.36
CA ASP A 453 -34.74 -5.63 1.58
C ASP A 453 -33.50 -4.82 1.90
N MET A 454 -33.53 -4.06 3.00
CA MET A 454 -32.37 -3.35 3.53
C MET A 454 -31.62 -4.26 4.48
N VAL A 455 -30.33 -4.48 4.20
CA VAL A 455 -29.45 -5.30 5.03
C VAL A 455 -28.44 -4.40 5.72
N GLN A 456 -28.26 -4.59 7.03
CA GLN A 456 -27.13 -4.01 7.74
C GLN A 456 -26.42 -5.04 8.61
N TYR A 457 -25.12 -4.85 8.77
CA TYR A 457 -24.29 -5.66 9.65
C TYR A 457 -23.37 -4.76 10.48
N ASN A 458 -23.50 -4.85 11.80
CA ASN A 458 -22.61 -4.16 12.72
C ASN A 458 -21.46 -5.10 13.14
N PRO A 459 -20.19 -4.76 12.84
CA PRO A 459 -19.06 -5.64 13.13
C PRO A 459 -18.76 -5.76 14.63
N ILE A 460 -19.06 -4.73 15.44
CA ILE A 460 -18.78 -4.71 16.88
C ILE A 460 -19.80 -5.57 17.64
N SER A 461 -21.09 -5.31 17.42
CA SER A 461 -22.15 -6.08 18.09
C SER A 461 -22.40 -7.44 17.45
N GLN A 462 -21.84 -7.68 16.26
CA GLN A 462 -22.10 -8.84 15.42
C GLN A 462 -23.59 -9.02 15.08
N GLN A 463 -24.36 -7.92 15.14
CA GLN A 463 -25.78 -7.94 14.85
C GLN A 463 -26.04 -7.69 13.36
N PHE A 464 -26.94 -8.49 12.81
CA PHE A 464 -27.53 -8.25 11.51
C PHE A 464 -28.95 -7.73 11.66
N SER A 465 -29.32 -6.80 10.77
CA SER A 465 -30.71 -6.40 10.58
C SER A 465 -31.10 -6.61 9.11
N LEU A 466 -32.35 -7.05 8.93
CA LEU A 466 -33.01 -7.16 7.65
C LEU A 466 -34.37 -6.50 7.78
N GLU A 467 -34.60 -5.45 6.99
CA GLU A 467 -35.88 -4.75 6.96
C GLU A 467 -36.47 -4.82 5.54
N ARG A 468 -37.62 -5.49 5.41
CA ARG A 468 -38.38 -5.52 4.15
C ARG A 468 -39.36 -4.36 4.11
N LYS A 469 -39.30 -3.60 3.03
CA LYS A 469 -40.30 -2.61 2.65
C LYS A 469 -41.02 -3.06 1.39
N LEU A 470 -42.33 -3.23 1.50
CA LEU A 470 -43.20 -3.49 0.34
C LEU A 470 -43.59 -2.15 -0.29
N LEU A 471 -43.52 -2.09 -1.61
CA LEU A 471 -43.89 -0.93 -2.40
C LEU A 471 -45.16 -1.29 -3.18
N GLN A 472 -46.14 -0.40 -3.20
CA GLN A 472 -47.34 -0.63 -3.99
C GLN A 472 -46.96 -0.61 -5.47
N ALA A 473 -47.18 -1.73 -6.16
CA ALA A 473 -47.10 -1.76 -7.62
C ALA A 473 -48.01 -0.65 -8.16
N ALA A 474 -47.48 0.19 -9.04
CA ALA A 474 -48.27 1.20 -9.72
C ALA A 474 -49.39 0.47 -10.46
N SER A 475 -50.61 0.54 -9.94
CA SER A 475 -51.78 0.01 -10.62
C SER A 475 -51.96 0.85 -11.88
N ASP A 476 -51.85 0.21 -13.04
CA ASP A 476 -52.18 0.82 -14.33
C ASP A 476 -53.51 1.58 -14.22
N LYS A 477 -53.48 2.86 -14.60
CA LYS A 477 -54.65 3.70 -14.80
C LYS A 477 -54.67 4.22 -16.22
#